data_AF-A0AAD8JZC5-F1
#
_entry.id   AF-A0AAD8JZC5-F1
#
_cell.length_a   1.000
_cell.length_b   1.000
_cell.length_c   1.000
_cell.angle_alpha   90.00
_cell.angle_beta   90.00
_cell.angle_gamma   90.00
#
_symmetry.space_group_name_H-M   'P 1'
#
loop_
_entity.id
_entity.type
_entity.pdbx_description
1 polymer ?
#
loop_
_entity_poly.entity_id
_entity_poly.type
_entity_poly.pdbx_seq_one_letter_code
_entity_poly.pdbx_strand_id
1 'polypeptide(L)'
;MEYVNDKLHHNWKRTRCRLHTHWKNKEGETNPGLARSKVSSSCRSLLDWNHLCDYWELETTQNYSHKMTINRGKQVIASKGGSRSIANHVFQMTNRETQMLPSPLEVYYKLHFNAKKQEWQNDDARIQYENIICHKEEAVAKLVSEGTTITTTMYHELENEAIQSVCAKEKTKKSAWKIGVGPVLRKKDFWMTSEAESSRPPSNENETFLNKFASLEKKVEEYEKRDERYEKLLMFMSSKFPDFESVISDPVSSGEIGTDEQLNDDERSIDI
;
A
#
# COMPACT_ATOMS: atom_id res chain seq x y z
N MET A 1 -8.65 -16.67 14.88
CA MET A 1 -7.18 -16.43 14.91
C MET A 1 -6.64 -16.03 13.54
N GLU A 2 -7.03 -16.69 12.43
CA GLU A 2 -6.56 -16.33 11.07
C GLU A 2 -6.84 -14.88 10.65
N TYR A 3 -8.06 -14.36 10.90
CA TYR A 3 -8.42 -12.99 10.53
C TYR A 3 -7.53 -11.91 11.19
N VAL A 4 -7.12 -12.14 12.45
CA VAL A 4 -6.22 -11.22 13.18
C VAL A 4 -4.83 -11.25 12.55
N ASN A 5 -4.35 -12.43 12.17
CA ASN A 5 -3.06 -12.62 11.49
C ASN A 5 -3.05 -11.96 10.10
N ASP A 6 -4.14 -12.05 9.34
CA ASP A 6 -4.25 -11.41 8.04
C ASP A 6 -4.22 -9.88 8.14
N LYS A 7 -4.91 -9.30 9.13
CA LYS A 7 -4.92 -7.86 9.37
C LYS A 7 -3.54 -7.36 9.81
N LEU A 8 -2.86 -8.09 10.69
CA LEU A 8 -1.49 -7.79 11.10
C LEU A 8 -0.52 -7.87 9.92
N HIS A 9 -0.64 -8.89 9.08
CA HIS A 9 0.18 -9.04 7.87
C HIS A 9 -0.02 -7.91 6.87
N HIS A 10 -1.27 -7.50 6.63
CA HIS A 10 -1.57 -6.35 5.77
C HIS A 10 -0.97 -5.05 6.31
N ASN A 11 -1.10 -4.82 7.63
CA ASN A 11 -0.52 -3.65 8.28
C ASN A 11 1.01 -3.66 8.19
N TRP A 12 1.64 -4.81 8.47
CA TRP A 12 3.08 -4.98 8.32
C TRP A 12 3.56 -4.66 6.91
N LYS A 13 2.93 -5.24 5.88
CA LYS A 13 3.25 -4.96 4.47
C LYS A 13 3.16 -3.47 4.16
N ARG A 14 2.09 -2.80 4.61
CA ARG A 14 1.89 -1.36 4.39
C ARG A 14 2.97 -0.53 5.07
N THR A 15 3.29 -0.83 6.31
CA THR A 15 4.34 -0.14 7.08
C THR A 15 5.70 -0.35 6.45
N ARG A 16 6.07 -1.59 6.12
CA ARG A 16 7.33 -1.92 5.44
C ARG A 16 7.46 -1.20 4.10
N CYS A 17 6.39 -1.10 3.30
CA CYS A 17 6.42 -0.33 2.05
C CYS A 17 6.70 1.16 2.28
N ARG A 18 6.08 1.78 3.29
CA ARG A 18 6.33 3.20 3.62
C ARG A 18 7.78 3.43 4.08
N LEU A 19 8.30 2.54 4.92
CA LEU A 19 9.67 2.60 5.43
C LEU A 19 10.69 2.39 4.29
N HIS A 20 10.42 1.47 3.36
CA HIS A 20 11.24 1.29 2.15
C HIS A 20 11.25 2.54 1.27
N THR A 21 10.11 3.22 1.09
CA THR A 21 10.06 4.50 0.37
C THR A 21 10.91 5.57 1.07
N HIS A 22 10.85 5.64 2.40
CA HIS A 22 11.71 6.55 3.17
C HIS A 22 13.19 6.23 2.95
N TRP A 23 13.58 4.96 3.04
CA TRP A 23 14.95 4.50 2.78
C TRP A 23 15.43 4.91 1.38
N LYS A 24 14.63 4.67 0.33
CA LYS A 24 14.95 5.11 -1.05
C LYS A 24 15.11 6.62 -1.17
N ASN A 25 14.22 7.40 -0.55
CA ASN A 25 14.27 8.86 -0.56
C ASN A 25 15.48 9.42 0.18
N LYS A 26 16.13 8.61 1.03
CA LYS A 26 17.39 8.94 1.70
C LYS A 26 18.60 8.33 0.97
N GLU A 27 18.45 8.08 -0.33
CA GLU A 27 19.49 7.55 -1.20
C GLU A 27 19.93 6.14 -0.83
N GLY A 28 19.07 5.33 -0.20
CA GLY A 28 19.46 4.00 0.27
C GLY A 28 19.97 3.06 -0.84
N GLU A 29 19.53 3.23 -2.08
CA GLU A 29 20.01 2.43 -3.22
C GLU A 29 21.44 2.77 -3.64
N THR A 30 21.87 4.03 -3.45
CA THR A 30 23.18 4.53 -3.89
C THR A 30 24.16 4.74 -2.73
N ASN A 31 23.65 5.07 -1.54
CA ASN A 31 24.40 5.29 -0.31
C ASN A 31 23.63 4.69 0.89
N PRO A 32 23.70 3.36 1.09
CA PRO A 32 22.98 2.69 2.17
C PRO A 32 23.39 3.18 3.57
N GLY A 33 24.67 3.53 3.77
CA GLY A 33 25.17 4.08 5.04
C GLY A 33 24.50 5.40 5.43
N LEU A 34 24.27 6.30 4.46
CA LEU A 34 23.54 7.55 4.69
C LEU A 34 22.06 7.29 5.00
N ALA A 35 21.44 6.31 4.36
CA ALA A 35 20.06 5.96 4.64
C ALA A 35 19.88 5.31 6.03
N ARG A 36 20.86 4.50 6.47
CA ARG A 36 20.89 3.90 7.81
C ARG A 36 20.94 4.95 8.91
N SER A 37 21.75 6.00 8.75
CA SER A 37 21.82 7.10 9.75
C SER A 37 20.56 7.95 9.81
N LYS A 38 19.70 7.92 8.78
CA LYS A 38 18.46 8.70 8.69
C LYS A 38 17.22 7.88 9.03
N VAL A 39 17.16 7.41 10.28
CA VAL A 39 16.04 6.61 10.82
C VAL A 39 14.69 7.29 10.57
N SER A 40 13.70 6.50 10.14
CA SER A 40 12.32 7.01 10.02
C SER A 40 11.70 7.22 11.39
N SER A 41 10.98 8.33 11.60
CA SER A 41 10.20 8.56 12.83
C SER A 41 9.11 7.51 13.08
N SER A 42 8.79 6.69 12.08
CA SER A 42 7.87 5.56 12.19
C SER A 42 8.51 4.28 12.72
N CYS A 43 9.84 4.22 12.83
CA CYS A 43 10.55 3.12 13.50
C CYS A 43 10.67 3.37 15.00
N ARG A 44 10.54 2.31 15.79
CA ARG A 44 10.59 2.38 17.27
C ARG A 44 12.02 2.31 17.82
N SER A 45 12.92 1.67 17.08
CA SER A 45 14.30 1.49 17.48
C SER A 45 15.23 1.62 16.27
N LEU A 46 16.50 1.94 16.55
CA LEU A 46 17.57 1.91 15.56
C LEU A 46 17.85 0.47 15.09
N LEU A 47 17.71 -0.50 16.00
CA LEU A 47 17.89 -1.92 15.70
C LEU A 47 16.90 -2.42 14.64
N ASP A 48 15.60 -2.14 14.82
CA ASP A 48 14.55 -2.50 13.85
C ASP A 48 14.78 -1.85 12.48
N TRP A 49 15.29 -0.61 12.49
CA TRP A 49 15.63 0.11 11.26
C TRP A 49 16.80 -0.55 10.55
N ASN A 50 17.86 -0.91 11.27
CA ASN A 50 19.02 -1.59 10.72
C ASN A 50 18.64 -2.94 10.09
N HIS A 51 17.81 -3.74 10.78
CA HIS A 51 17.32 -5.01 10.22
C HIS A 51 16.53 -4.84 8.92
N LEU A 52 15.73 -3.76 8.82
CA LEU A 52 15.01 -3.43 7.59
C LEU A 52 15.95 -2.98 6.47
N CYS A 53 16.97 -2.18 6.80
CA CYS A 53 18.02 -1.81 5.86
C CYS A 53 18.78 -3.03 5.34
N ASP A 54 19.20 -3.95 6.23
CA ASP A 54 19.85 -5.22 5.85
C ASP A 54 18.99 -5.97 4.84
N TYR A 55 17.68 -6.12 5.12
CA TYR A 55 16.76 -6.80 4.23
C TYR A 55 16.62 -6.15 2.84
N TRP A 56 16.64 -4.81 2.75
CA TRP A 56 16.56 -4.10 1.46
C TRP A 56 17.89 -4.05 0.71
N GLU A 57 19.00 -4.17 1.42
CA GLU A 57 20.35 -4.26 0.86
C GLU A 57 20.68 -5.65 0.32
N LEU A 58 19.95 -6.70 0.74
CA LEU A 58 20.06 -8.03 0.15
C LEU A 58 19.90 -7.99 -1.38
N GLU A 59 20.85 -8.61 -2.08
CA GLU A 59 20.88 -8.65 -3.54
C GLU A 59 19.56 -9.22 -4.13
N THR A 60 18.98 -10.24 -3.49
CA THR A 60 17.71 -10.83 -3.89
C THR A 60 16.55 -9.84 -3.83
N THR A 61 16.51 -8.99 -2.80
CA THR A 61 15.50 -7.94 -2.63
C THR A 61 15.70 -6.83 -3.65
N GLN A 62 16.96 -6.41 -3.90
CA GLN A 62 17.29 -5.41 -4.90
C GLN A 62 16.93 -5.89 -6.31
N ASN A 63 17.30 -7.12 -6.67
CA ASN A 63 16.97 -7.73 -7.96
C ASN A 63 15.45 -7.84 -8.17
N TYR A 64 14.71 -8.24 -7.13
CA TYR A 64 13.24 -8.25 -7.18
C TYR A 64 12.66 -6.85 -7.38
N SER A 65 13.13 -5.87 -6.61
CA SER A 65 12.73 -4.46 -6.70
C SER A 65 12.98 -3.92 -8.11
N HIS A 66 14.17 -4.13 -8.66
CA HIS A 66 14.55 -3.70 -10.00
C HIS A 66 13.67 -4.36 -11.08
N LYS A 67 13.47 -5.68 -11.01
CA LYS A 67 12.55 -6.40 -11.92
C LYS A 67 11.14 -5.83 -11.87
N MET A 68 10.63 -5.48 -10.68
CA MET A 68 9.31 -4.88 -10.54
C MET A 68 9.25 -3.45 -11.09
N THR A 69 10.31 -2.65 -10.94
CA THR A 69 10.42 -1.32 -11.56
C THR A 69 10.41 -1.44 -13.08
N ILE A 70 11.20 -2.34 -13.66
CA ILE A 70 11.20 -2.61 -15.11
C ILE A 70 9.81 -3.04 -15.59
N ASN A 71 9.15 -3.97 -14.86
CA ASN A 71 7.81 -4.43 -15.22
C ASN A 71 6.77 -3.32 -15.13
N ARG A 72 6.89 -2.40 -14.16
CA ARG A 72 6.06 -1.19 -14.09
C ARG A 72 6.33 -0.26 -15.26
N GLY A 73 7.59 -0.07 -15.66
CA GLY A 73 7.96 0.71 -16.84
C GLY A 73 7.43 0.14 -18.17
N LYS A 74 7.13 -1.16 -18.23
CA LYS A 74 6.46 -1.80 -19.38
C LYS A 74 4.95 -1.51 -19.47
N GLN A 75 4.35 -0.92 -18.42
CA GLN A 75 2.95 -0.51 -18.44
C GLN A 75 2.80 0.71 -19.34
N VAL A 76 2.03 0.56 -20.43
CA VAL A 76 1.78 1.64 -21.41
C VAL A 76 0.92 2.74 -20.84
N ILE A 77 0.03 2.39 -19.90
CA ILE A 77 -0.92 3.33 -19.35
C ILE A 77 -0.69 3.40 -17.85
N ALA A 78 -0.10 4.50 -17.39
CA ALA A 78 -0.03 4.81 -15.99
C ALA A 78 -1.47 4.99 -15.46
N SER A 79 -1.95 3.99 -14.72
CA SER A 79 -3.25 4.05 -14.06
C SER A 79 -3.09 4.30 -12.57
N LYS A 80 -4.02 5.05 -11.98
CA LYS A 80 -4.18 5.16 -10.53
C LYS A 80 -4.84 3.94 -9.91
N GLY A 81 -5.08 2.87 -10.68
CA GLY A 81 -5.75 1.67 -10.21
C GLY A 81 -5.01 0.98 -9.06
N GLY A 82 -3.69 1.19 -8.96
CA GLY A 82 -2.85 0.58 -7.95
C GLY A 82 -2.86 -0.95 -8.08
N SER A 83 -2.93 -1.65 -6.95
CA SER A 83 -3.06 -3.11 -6.92
C SER A 83 -4.49 -3.63 -7.07
N ARG A 84 -5.49 -2.74 -7.18
CA ARG A 84 -6.89 -3.14 -7.34
C ARG A 84 -7.17 -3.47 -8.80
N SER A 85 -7.94 -4.54 -9.04
CA SER A 85 -8.41 -4.86 -10.38
C SER A 85 -9.46 -3.85 -10.87
N ILE A 86 -9.64 -3.75 -12.18
CA ILE A 86 -10.70 -2.95 -12.81
C ILE A 86 -12.07 -3.36 -12.26
N ALA A 87 -12.33 -4.66 -12.09
CA ALA A 87 -13.54 -5.20 -11.43
C ALA A 87 -13.83 -4.53 -10.08
N ASN A 88 -12.80 -4.35 -9.26
CA ASN A 88 -12.95 -3.80 -7.92
C ASN A 88 -13.26 -2.29 -7.99
N HIS A 89 -12.71 -1.58 -8.97
CA HIS A 89 -13.06 -0.19 -9.22
C HIS A 89 -14.50 -0.04 -9.70
N VAL A 90 -14.95 -0.90 -10.62
CA VAL A 90 -16.35 -0.97 -11.08
C VAL A 90 -17.29 -1.22 -9.91
N PHE A 91 -16.98 -2.19 -9.05
CA PHE A 91 -17.77 -2.48 -7.84
C PHE A 91 -17.90 -1.27 -6.92
N GLN A 92 -16.79 -0.57 -6.66
CA GLN A 92 -16.79 0.59 -5.77
C GLN A 92 -17.49 1.81 -6.37
N MET A 93 -17.62 1.87 -7.70
CA MET A 93 -18.35 2.90 -8.41
C MET A 93 -19.82 2.56 -8.65
N THR A 94 -20.21 1.30 -8.41
CA THR A 94 -21.60 0.87 -8.58
C THR A 94 -22.47 1.67 -7.63
N ASN A 95 -23.52 2.29 -8.16
CA ASN A 95 -24.46 3.04 -7.35
C ASN A 95 -25.19 2.05 -6.43
N ARG A 96 -25.11 2.27 -5.11
CA ARG A 96 -25.69 1.34 -4.12
C ARG A 96 -27.21 1.31 -4.16
N GLU A 97 -27.84 2.43 -4.50
CA GLU A 97 -29.29 2.58 -4.54
C GLU A 97 -29.87 2.00 -5.82
N THR A 98 -29.28 2.32 -6.97
CA THR A 98 -29.80 1.88 -8.28
C THR A 98 -29.20 0.58 -8.78
N GLN A 99 -28.14 0.07 -8.13
CA GLN A 99 -27.33 -1.08 -8.56
C GLN A 99 -26.77 -0.94 -10.00
N MET A 100 -26.77 0.29 -10.53
CA MET A 100 -26.25 0.55 -11.87
C MET A 100 -24.74 0.54 -11.86
N LEU A 101 -24.18 -0.18 -12.83
CA LEU A 101 -22.75 -0.21 -13.09
C LEU A 101 -22.31 1.12 -13.73
N PRO A 102 -21.12 1.63 -13.38
CA PRO A 102 -20.55 2.78 -14.09
C PRO A 102 -20.28 2.44 -15.55
N SER A 103 -20.29 3.45 -16.40
CA SER A 103 -19.86 3.32 -17.79
C SER A 103 -18.36 2.98 -17.84
N PRO A 104 -17.91 2.12 -18.77
CA PRO A 104 -16.48 1.87 -18.99
C PRO A 104 -15.65 3.14 -19.18
N LEU A 105 -16.20 4.17 -19.83
CA LEU A 105 -15.53 5.46 -20.02
C LEU A 105 -15.37 6.21 -18.69
N GLU A 106 -16.36 6.18 -17.80
CA GLU A 106 -16.27 6.78 -16.46
C GLU A 106 -15.19 6.09 -15.61
N VAL A 107 -15.10 4.75 -15.72
CA VAL A 107 -14.07 3.97 -15.04
C VAL A 107 -12.69 4.36 -15.55
N TYR A 108 -12.53 4.49 -16.88
CA TYR A 108 -11.28 4.97 -17.48
C TYR A 108 -10.92 6.37 -16.98
N TYR A 109 -11.87 7.30 -17.01
CA TYR A 109 -11.67 8.67 -16.54
C TYR A 109 -11.21 8.70 -15.08
N LYS A 110 -11.87 7.96 -14.18
CA LYS A 110 -11.48 7.89 -12.76
C LYS A 110 -10.05 7.35 -12.57
N LEU A 111 -9.62 6.42 -13.40
CA LEU A 111 -8.30 5.79 -13.29
C LEU A 111 -7.16 6.67 -13.83
N HIS A 112 -7.47 7.61 -14.73
CA HIS A 112 -6.46 8.36 -15.48
C HIS A 112 -6.55 9.88 -15.34
N PHE A 113 -7.64 10.41 -14.80
CA PHE A 113 -7.82 11.82 -14.48
C PHE A 113 -7.73 12.08 -12.97
N ASN A 114 -7.05 13.16 -12.59
CA ASN A 114 -6.92 13.59 -11.22
C ASN A 114 -7.89 14.73 -10.89
N ALA A 115 -9.10 14.38 -10.44
CA ALA A 115 -10.11 15.37 -10.07
C ALA A 115 -9.64 16.43 -9.06
N LYS A 116 -8.73 16.08 -8.13
CA LYS A 116 -8.21 17.02 -7.13
C LYS A 116 -7.24 18.06 -7.72
N LYS A 117 -6.48 17.67 -8.75
CA LYS A 117 -5.52 18.55 -9.42
C LYS A 117 -6.03 19.10 -10.74
N GLN A 118 -7.21 18.67 -11.21
CA GLN A 118 -7.76 19.01 -12.52
C GLN A 118 -6.81 18.65 -13.69
N GLU A 119 -6.10 17.53 -13.57
CA GLU A 119 -5.02 17.16 -14.49
C GLU A 119 -5.07 15.68 -14.87
N TRP A 120 -4.69 15.38 -16.12
CA TRP A 120 -4.43 14.02 -16.58
C TRP A 120 -3.17 13.44 -15.92
N GLN A 121 -3.10 12.11 -15.76
CA GLN A 121 -1.89 11.47 -15.24
C GLN A 121 -0.66 11.70 -16.13
N ASN A 122 -0.87 11.70 -17.45
CA ASN A 122 0.12 12.01 -18.48
C ASN A 122 -0.62 12.44 -19.76
N ASP A 123 0.11 13.05 -20.70
CA ASP A 123 -0.45 13.48 -21.99
C ASP A 123 -0.99 12.29 -22.79
N ASP A 124 -0.33 11.13 -22.72
CA ASP A 124 -0.79 9.91 -23.39
C ASP A 124 -2.20 9.48 -22.94
N ALA A 125 -2.50 9.59 -21.63
CA ALA A 125 -3.83 9.25 -21.13
C ALA A 125 -4.92 10.21 -21.62
N ARG A 126 -4.58 11.51 -21.77
CA ARG A 126 -5.48 12.50 -22.39
C ARG A 126 -5.75 12.13 -23.85
N ILE A 127 -4.68 11.94 -24.63
CA ILE A 127 -4.77 11.61 -26.07
C ILE A 127 -5.58 10.32 -26.26
N GLN A 128 -5.32 9.29 -25.44
CA GLN A 128 -6.11 8.05 -25.49
C GLN A 128 -7.58 8.28 -25.14
N TYR A 129 -7.88 9.09 -24.13
CA TYR A 129 -9.26 9.40 -23.78
C TYR A 129 -10.01 10.10 -24.92
N GLU A 130 -9.38 11.08 -25.56
CA GLU A 130 -9.93 11.78 -26.73
C GLU A 130 -10.14 10.81 -27.91
N ASN A 131 -9.18 9.93 -28.18
CA ASN A 131 -9.32 8.90 -29.20
C ASN A 131 -10.44 7.91 -28.90
N ILE A 132 -10.62 7.51 -27.63
CA ILE A 132 -11.72 6.62 -27.22
C ILE A 132 -13.07 7.28 -27.50
N ILE A 133 -13.21 8.57 -27.17
CA ILE A 133 -14.42 9.34 -27.46
C ILE A 133 -14.68 9.36 -28.96
N CYS A 134 -13.67 9.68 -29.77
CA CYS A 134 -13.78 9.73 -31.22
C CYS A 134 -14.25 8.38 -31.80
N HIS A 135 -13.58 7.28 -31.45
CA HIS A 135 -13.97 5.94 -31.89
C HIS A 135 -15.39 5.54 -31.47
N LYS A 136 -15.79 5.91 -30.25
CA LYS A 136 -17.15 5.67 -29.78
C LYS A 136 -18.17 6.46 -30.60
N GLU A 137 -17.92 7.74 -30.83
CA GLU A 137 -18.82 8.62 -31.58
C GLU A 137 -18.95 8.19 -33.04
N GLU A 138 -17.86 7.76 -33.68
CA GLU A 138 -17.88 7.17 -35.02
C GLU A 138 -18.76 5.93 -35.08
N ALA A 139 -18.62 5.01 -34.12
CA ALA A 139 -19.41 3.78 -34.06
C ALA A 139 -20.90 4.06 -33.78
N VAL A 140 -21.19 5.01 -32.88
CA VAL A 140 -22.54 5.50 -32.59
C VAL A 140 -23.17 6.12 -33.84
N ALA A 141 -22.45 7.01 -34.53
CA ALA A 141 -22.94 7.67 -35.74
C ALA A 141 -23.29 6.65 -36.84
N LYS A 142 -22.49 5.59 -36.96
CA LYS A 142 -22.75 4.50 -37.91
C LYS A 142 -24.04 3.76 -37.59
N LEU A 143 -24.25 3.34 -36.34
CA LEU A 143 -25.49 2.67 -35.91
C LEU A 143 -26.73 3.54 -36.06
N VAL A 144 -26.61 4.84 -35.77
CA VAL A 144 -27.70 5.82 -35.97
C VAL A 144 -28.02 5.97 -37.46
N SER A 145 -27.00 6.02 -38.33
CA SER A 145 -27.20 6.07 -39.78
C SER A 145 -27.88 4.82 -40.35
N GLU A 146 -27.70 3.68 -39.68
CA GLU A 146 -28.36 2.40 -39.99
C GLU A 146 -29.77 2.29 -39.39
N GLY A 147 -30.24 3.33 -38.68
CA GLY A 147 -31.57 3.36 -38.06
C GLY A 147 -31.70 2.54 -36.76
N THR A 148 -30.57 2.15 -36.16
CA THR A 148 -30.56 1.34 -34.93
C THR A 148 -30.78 2.22 -33.71
N THR A 149 -31.73 1.84 -32.85
CA THR A 149 -31.92 2.51 -31.55
C THR A 149 -30.87 1.99 -30.56
N ILE A 150 -30.03 2.89 -30.05
CA ILE A 150 -28.94 2.52 -29.15
C ILE A 150 -29.46 2.41 -27.71
N THR A 151 -29.36 1.22 -27.14
CA THR A 151 -29.65 0.97 -25.73
C THR A 151 -28.43 1.31 -24.86
N THR A 152 -28.64 1.53 -23.56
CA THR A 152 -27.54 1.79 -22.60
C THR A 152 -26.50 0.66 -22.57
N THR A 153 -26.95 -0.60 -22.69
CA THR A 153 -26.04 -1.76 -22.73
C THR A 153 -25.18 -1.75 -23.98
N MET A 154 -25.76 -1.46 -25.15
CA MET A 154 -24.99 -1.31 -26.39
C MET A 154 -24.00 -0.16 -26.29
N TYR A 155 -24.38 0.94 -25.64
CA TYR A 155 -23.48 2.08 -25.42
C TYR A 155 -22.24 1.68 -24.61
N HIS A 156 -22.42 0.92 -23.53
CA HIS A 156 -21.30 0.39 -22.74
C HIS A 156 -20.44 -0.62 -23.52
N GLU A 157 -21.03 -1.41 -24.42
CA GLU A 157 -20.28 -2.32 -25.30
C GLU A 157 -19.42 -1.54 -26.29
N LEU A 158 -19.97 -0.50 -26.92
CA LEU A 158 -19.23 0.40 -27.82
C LEU A 158 -18.06 1.09 -27.09
N GLU A 159 -18.26 1.51 -25.84
CA GLU A 159 -17.18 2.05 -25.01
C GLU A 159 -16.08 1.02 -24.74
N ASN A 160 -16.45 -0.21 -24.42
CA ASN A 160 -15.49 -1.30 -24.22
C ASN A 160 -14.70 -1.61 -25.50
N GLU A 161 -15.36 -1.57 -26.66
CA GLU A 161 -14.72 -1.76 -27.96
C GLU A 161 -13.78 -0.61 -28.31
N ALA A 162 -14.20 0.64 -28.09
CA ALA A 162 -13.36 1.81 -28.30
C ALA A 162 -12.12 1.80 -27.38
N ILE A 163 -12.30 1.51 -26.08
CA ILE A 163 -11.19 1.34 -25.13
C ILE A 163 -10.26 0.21 -25.58
N GLN A 164 -10.80 -0.91 -26.08
CA GLN A 164 -9.97 -1.99 -26.60
C GLN A 164 -9.20 -1.57 -27.85
N SER A 165 -9.83 -0.90 -28.80
CA SER A 165 -9.19 -0.44 -30.03
C SER A 165 -8.03 0.50 -29.73
N VAL A 166 -8.23 1.49 -28.85
CA VAL A 166 -7.24 2.51 -28.54
C VAL A 166 -6.16 2.00 -27.57
N CYS A 167 -6.54 1.20 -26.58
CA CYS A 167 -5.63 0.80 -25.50
C CYS A 167 -5.03 -0.61 -25.65
N ALA A 168 -5.49 -1.45 -26.58
CA ALA A 168 -4.88 -2.76 -26.81
C ALA A 168 -3.58 -2.62 -27.61
N LYS A 169 -2.52 -3.33 -27.18
CA LYS A 169 -1.32 -3.49 -28.03
C LYS A 169 -1.64 -4.46 -29.16
N GLU A 170 -1.07 -4.23 -30.34
CA GLU A 170 -1.05 -5.19 -31.47
C GLU A 170 -0.59 -6.61 -31.04
N LYS A 171 0.34 -6.71 -30.08
CA LYS A 171 0.90 -7.98 -29.60
C LYS A 171 0.11 -8.65 -28.45
N THR A 172 -0.87 -7.97 -27.85
CA THR A 172 -1.70 -8.53 -26.76
C THR A 172 -3.15 -8.11 -26.95
N LYS A 173 -3.88 -8.80 -27.84
CA LYS A 173 -5.31 -8.58 -28.14
C LYS A 173 -6.28 -8.86 -26.99
N LYS A 174 -5.79 -9.02 -25.75
CA LYS A 174 -6.59 -9.14 -24.52
C LYS A 174 -6.13 -8.06 -23.56
N SER A 175 -6.63 -6.83 -23.74
CA SER A 175 -6.41 -5.78 -22.75
C SER A 175 -7.04 -6.23 -21.41
N ALA A 176 -6.42 -5.83 -20.29
CA ALA A 176 -6.91 -6.19 -18.95
C ALA A 176 -8.38 -5.77 -18.70
N TRP A 177 -8.90 -4.86 -19.52
CA TRP A 177 -10.28 -4.41 -19.58
C TRP A 177 -11.29 -5.54 -19.86
N LYS A 178 -10.95 -6.58 -20.64
CA LYS A 178 -11.86 -7.73 -20.88
C LYS A 178 -11.79 -8.80 -19.79
N ILE A 179 -10.63 -8.98 -19.16
CA ILE A 179 -10.38 -10.04 -18.17
C ILE A 179 -10.93 -9.65 -16.79
N GLY A 180 -11.08 -8.34 -16.51
CA GLY A 180 -11.52 -7.82 -15.22
C GLY A 180 -13.03 -7.70 -15.03
N VAL A 181 -13.87 -7.82 -16.05
CA VAL A 181 -15.33 -7.51 -15.95
C VAL A 181 -16.15 -8.80 -15.81
N GLY A 182 -15.64 -9.77 -15.05
CA GLY A 182 -16.45 -10.89 -14.59
C GLY A 182 -17.48 -10.45 -13.54
N PRO A 183 -18.50 -11.26 -13.23
CA PRO A 183 -19.58 -10.91 -12.32
C PRO A 183 -19.02 -10.37 -10.99
N VAL A 184 -19.44 -9.14 -10.68
CA VAL A 184 -18.83 -8.24 -9.70
C VAL A 184 -19.08 -8.70 -8.25
N LEU A 185 -20.10 -9.55 -8.03
CA LEU A 185 -20.40 -10.14 -6.73
C LEU A 185 -19.91 -11.59 -6.69
N ARG A 186 -18.77 -11.84 -6.03
CA ARG A 186 -18.47 -13.20 -5.59
C ARG A 186 -19.24 -13.44 -4.30
N LYS A 187 -19.84 -14.63 -4.14
CA LYS A 187 -20.61 -15.04 -2.94
C LYS A 187 -19.92 -14.72 -1.60
N LYS A 188 -18.60 -14.60 -1.59
CA LYS A 188 -17.79 -14.26 -0.41
C LYS A 188 -17.80 -12.79 0.01
N ASP A 189 -18.38 -11.87 -0.76
CA ASP A 189 -18.33 -10.43 -0.48
C ASP A 189 -19.58 -9.92 0.28
N PHE A 190 -20.51 -10.82 0.64
CA PHE A 190 -21.77 -10.53 1.34
C PHE A 190 -21.62 -10.06 2.80
N TRP A 191 -20.46 -10.30 3.44
CA TRP A 191 -20.24 -9.92 4.84
C TRP A 191 -19.85 -8.43 5.03
N MET A 192 -19.66 -7.66 3.95
CA MET A 192 -19.28 -6.25 4.02
C MET A 192 -20.46 -5.25 4.10
N THR A 193 -21.71 -5.72 4.19
CA THR A 193 -22.91 -4.86 4.17
C THR A 193 -23.51 -4.53 5.54
N SER A 194 -22.92 -4.97 6.66
CA SER A 194 -23.45 -4.62 7.99
C SER A 194 -23.09 -3.17 8.35
N GLU A 195 -24.11 -2.31 8.31
CA GLU A 195 -24.10 -0.91 8.77
C GLU A 195 -23.90 -0.85 10.28
N ALA A 196 -22.86 -0.13 10.72
CA ALA A 196 -22.68 0.23 12.13
C ALA A 196 -23.01 1.71 12.29
N GLU A 197 -24.18 1.98 12.89
CA GLU A 197 -24.67 3.31 13.20
C GLU A 197 -23.73 4.04 14.17
N SER A 198 -23.45 5.30 13.84
CA SER A 198 -22.62 6.20 14.63
C SER A 198 -23.52 7.16 15.40
N SER A 199 -23.68 6.96 16.71
CA SER A 199 -24.34 7.91 17.59
C SER A 199 -23.34 8.57 18.54
N ARG A 200 -23.33 9.91 18.58
CA ARG A 200 -22.54 10.73 19.51
C ARG A 200 -23.46 11.77 20.17
N PRO A 201 -23.40 11.94 21.51
CA PRO A 201 -23.73 13.22 22.14
C PRO A 201 -22.66 13.67 23.17
N PRO A 202 -22.78 14.89 23.76
CA PRO A 202 -21.63 15.79 24.01
C PRO A 202 -21.24 16.05 25.49
N SER A 203 -20.02 16.62 25.61
CA SER A 203 -19.35 17.47 26.64
C SER A 203 -19.87 17.59 28.09
N ASN A 204 -18.97 17.53 29.09
CA ASN A 204 -18.38 18.74 29.71
C ASN A 204 -17.23 18.43 30.72
N GLU A 205 -16.40 19.44 30.98
CA GLU A 205 -14.95 19.39 31.30
C GLU A 205 -14.45 18.59 32.53
N ASN A 206 -15.28 18.11 33.46
CA ASN A 206 -14.82 17.23 34.56
C ASN A 206 -14.57 15.77 34.10
N GLU A 207 -15.11 15.39 32.94
CA GLU A 207 -14.78 14.13 32.27
C GLU A 207 -13.34 14.10 31.75
N THR A 208 -12.68 15.25 31.57
CA THR A 208 -11.35 15.29 30.94
C THR A 208 -10.25 14.68 31.82
N PHE A 209 -10.38 14.75 33.14
CA PHE A 209 -9.41 14.15 34.06
C PHE A 209 -9.65 12.65 34.24
N LEU A 210 -10.90 12.22 34.42
CA LEU A 210 -11.26 10.79 34.49
C LEU A 210 -11.00 10.07 33.16
N ASN A 211 -11.28 10.71 32.02
CA ASN A 211 -10.95 10.16 30.70
C ASN A 211 -9.44 10.09 30.45
N LYS A 212 -8.64 11.00 31.01
CA LYS A 212 -7.17 10.90 30.94
C LYS A 212 -6.66 9.72 31.75
N PHE A 213 -7.19 9.49 32.95
CA PHE A 213 -6.81 8.36 33.80
C PHE A 213 -7.24 7.03 33.18
N ALA A 214 -8.49 6.92 32.72
CA ALA A 214 -8.98 5.75 31.99
C ALA A 214 -8.26 5.53 30.66
N SER A 215 -7.82 6.60 29.98
CA SER A 215 -6.99 6.48 28.77
C SER A 215 -5.57 5.99 29.09
N LEU A 216 -5.01 6.36 30.25
CA LEU A 216 -3.72 5.87 30.73
C LEU A 216 -3.79 4.42 31.16
N GLU A 217 -4.79 4.01 31.94
CA GLU A 217 -5.02 2.60 32.29
C GLU A 217 -5.23 1.75 31.04
N LYS A 218 -6.06 2.20 30.11
CA LYS A 218 -6.26 1.50 28.84
C LYS A 218 -4.99 1.44 28.00
N LYS A 219 -4.13 2.46 28.06
CA LYS A 219 -2.81 2.43 27.40
C LYS A 219 -1.89 1.44 28.07
N VAL A 220 -1.80 1.41 29.40
CA VAL A 220 -0.99 0.45 30.16
C VAL A 220 -1.46 -0.97 29.86
N GLU A 221 -2.77 -1.22 29.88
CA GLU A 221 -3.35 -2.51 29.52
C GLU A 221 -3.14 -2.84 28.02
N GLU A 222 -3.15 -1.85 27.13
CA GLU A 222 -2.76 -2.01 25.73
C GLU A 222 -1.25 -2.29 25.58
N TYR A 223 -0.38 -1.74 26.43
CA TYR A 223 1.06 -2.01 26.44
C TYR A 223 1.34 -3.43 26.95
N GLU A 224 0.71 -3.86 28.04
CA GLU A 224 0.81 -5.22 28.56
C GLU A 224 0.28 -6.25 27.55
N LYS A 225 -0.90 -6.02 26.98
CA LYS A 225 -1.47 -6.88 25.92
C LYS A 225 -0.64 -6.85 24.63
N ARG A 226 0.11 -5.78 24.39
CA ARG A 226 1.00 -5.63 23.25
C ARG A 226 2.29 -6.39 23.48
N ASP A 227 2.87 -6.34 24.68
CA ASP A 227 4.06 -7.09 25.06
C ASP A 227 3.77 -8.60 25.07
N GLU A 228 2.63 -9.04 25.60
CA GLU A 228 2.19 -10.44 25.47
C GLU A 228 2.06 -10.91 24.01
N ARG A 229 1.66 -10.01 23.10
CA ARG A 229 1.58 -10.31 21.66
C ARG A 229 2.96 -10.38 21.02
N TYR A 230 3.92 -9.59 21.49
CA TYR A 230 5.31 -9.67 21.05
C TYR A 230 5.99 -10.94 21.54
N GLU A 231 5.77 -11.34 22.80
CA GLU A 231 6.27 -12.61 23.33
C GLU A 231 5.72 -13.82 22.56
N LYS A 232 4.41 -13.81 22.26
CA LYS A 232 3.80 -14.85 21.41
C LYS A 232 4.34 -14.83 19.97
N LEU A 233 4.70 -13.65 19.44
CA LEU A 233 5.32 -13.52 18.12
C LEU A 233 6.75 -14.07 18.12
N LEU A 234 7.55 -13.76 19.14
CA LEU A 234 8.90 -14.28 19.32
C LEU A 234 8.88 -15.81 19.47
N MET A 235 8.03 -16.36 20.34
CA MET A 235 7.84 -17.80 20.47
C MET A 235 7.44 -18.48 19.15
N PHE A 236 6.57 -17.84 18.36
CA PHE A 236 6.18 -18.37 17.06
C PHE A 236 7.35 -18.37 16.07
N MET A 237 8.17 -17.32 16.06
CA MET A 237 9.33 -17.22 15.19
C MET A 237 10.40 -18.24 15.56
N SER A 238 10.72 -18.40 16.85
CA SER A 238 11.65 -19.45 17.33
C SER A 238 11.13 -20.86 17.02
N SER A 239 9.82 -21.11 17.10
CA SER A 239 9.24 -22.44 16.84
C SER A 239 9.18 -22.81 15.35
N LYS A 240 8.96 -21.85 14.45
CA LYS A 240 8.84 -22.11 13.00
C LYS A 240 10.14 -21.96 12.24
N PHE A 241 11.11 -21.24 12.82
CA PHE A 241 12.42 -21.00 12.25
C PHE A 241 13.46 -21.24 13.37
N PRO A 242 13.96 -22.48 13.54
CA PRO A 242 14.91 -22.82 14.59
C PRO A 242 16.21 -21.98 14.53
N ASP A 243 16.59 -21.56 13.32
CA ASP A 243 17.74 -20.69 13.05
C ASP A 243 17.53 -19.23 13.54
N PHE A 244 16.34 -18.89 14.04
CA PHE A 244 16.05 -17.57 14.61
C PHE A 244 16.78 -17.34 15.94
N GLU A 245 17.00 -18.39 16.74
CA GLU A 245 17.71 -18.29 18.02
C GLU A 245 19.25 -18.28 17.85
N SER A 246 19.78 -18.83 16.75
CA SER A 246 21.22 -18.79 16.46
C SER A 246 21.73 -17.42 16.06
N VAL A 247 20.84 -16.46 15.75
CA VAL A 247 21.20 -15.06 15.45
C VAL A 247 21.15 -14.17 16.69
N ILE A 248 20.42 -14.61 17.74
CA ILE A 248 20.32 -13.88 19.02
C ILE A 248 21.41 -14.36 20.00
N SER A 249 21.91 -15.59 19.83
CA SER A 249 22.89 -16.21 20.73
C SER A 249 24.31 -16.18 20.16
N ASP A 250 24.89 -14.99 20.01
CA ASP A 250 26.35 -14.83 19.97
C ASP A 250 26.78 -13.63 20.83
N PRO A 251 26.91 -13.80 22.16
CA PRO A 251 27.78 -12.95 22.95
C PRO A 251 29.19 -13.59 22.97
N VAL A 252 30.08 -13.03 22.17
CA VAL A 252 31.53 -12.87 22.44
C VAL A 252 32.32 -14.13 22.87
N SER A 253 33.10 -14.67 21.95
CA SER A 253 34.41 -15.29 22.21
C SER A 253 35.38 -14.63 21.22
N SER A 254 36.52 -14.04 21.55
CA SER A 254 37.35 -14.00 22.75
C SER A 254 38.45 -12.97 22.46
N GLY A 255 38.83 -12.14 23.43
CA GLY A 255 39.94 -11.21 23.30
C GLY A 255 40.29 -10.62 24.66
N GLU A 256 41.31 -11.21 25.27
CA GLU A 256 41.92 -10.92 26.57
C GLU A 256 41.97 -9.43 26.93
N ILE A 257 41.43 -9.06 28.10
CA ILE A 257 41.82 -7.85 28.81
C ILE A 257 42.54 -8.31 30.06
N GLY A 258 43.87 -8.21 30.00
CA GLY A 258 44.73 -8.26 31.17
C GLY A 258 44.32 -7.15 32.13
N THR A 259 44.12 -7.55 33.37
CA THR A 259 44.03 -6.66 34.53
C THR A 259 45.35 -5.93 34.67
N ASP A 260 45.33 -4.60 34.63
CA ASP A 260 46.20 -3.82 35.50
C ASP A 260 45.50 -2.54 35.95
N GLU A 261 45.50 -2.43 37.26
CA GLU A 261 44.91 -1.43 38.12
C GLU A 261 46.00 -0.40 38.40
N GLN A 262 45.80 0.89 38.09
CA GLN A 262 46.48 1.94 38.85
C GLN A 262 45.76 3.30 38.79
N LEU A 263 45.35 3.68 40.00
CA LEU A 263 44.92 4.98 40.49
C LEU A 263 45.88 6.12 40.09
N ASN A 264 45.36 7.31 39.81
CA ASN A 264 45.48 8.43 40.75
C ASN A 264 44.73 9.70 40.30
N ASP A 265 44.25 10.37 41.34
CA ASP A 265 43.55 11.65 41.43
C ASP A 265 44.32 12.88 40.94
N ASP A 266 43.55 13.98 40.89
CA ASP A 266 43.94 15.39 40.91
C ASP A 266 44.50 15.98 39.59
N GLU A 267 44.16 17.18 39.14
CA GLU A 267 43.77 18.37 39.87
C GLU A 267 43.07 19.39 38.91
N ARG A 268 42.31 20.29 39.50
CA ARG A 268 41.76 21.51 38.87
C ARG A 268 42.87 22.33 38.21
N SER A 269 42.56 22.95 37.07
CA SER A 269 42.78 24.40 36.95
C SER A 269 41.97 25.04 35.82
N ILE A 270 41.22 26.04 36.23
CA ILE A 270 40.69 27.15 35.44
C ILE A 270 41.90 28.00 35.04
N ASP A 271 41.95 28.51 33.80
CA ASP A 271 42.25 29.94 33.57
C ASP A 271 42.08 30.38 32.11
N ILE A 272 41.29 31.45 32.00
CA ILE A 272 41.14 32.53 30.98
C ILE A 272 40.63 32.14 29.58
#